data_AF-A0A4Z0EST2-F1
#
_entry.id   AF-A0A4Z0EST2-F1
#
_cell.length_a   1.000
_cell.length_b   1.000
_cell.length_c   1.000
_cell.angle_alpha   90.00
_cell.angle_beta   90.00
_cell.angle_gamma   90.00
#
_symmetry.space_group_name_H-M   'P 1'
#
loop_
_entity.id
_entity.type
_entity.pdbx_description
1 polymer ?
#
loop_
_entity_poly.entity_id
_entity_poly.type
_entity_poly.pdbx_seq_one_letter_code
_entity_poly.pdbx_strand_id
1 'polypeptide(L)' 'MDLIMQERARELLGEMFRWFDLKRWGILIERVKLYNPDAAPNIKASKHELRPIPQDQIDRTAGGITAFPQNPGY' A
#
# COMPACT_ATOMS: atom_id res chain seq x y z
N MET A 1 20.48 -8.21 0.17
CA MET A 1 19.43 -7.22 0.49
C MET A 1 18.49 -7.70 1.59
N ASP A 2 18.17 -9.00 1.65
CA ASP A 2 17.23 -9.56 2.64
C ASP A 2 17.60 -9.30 4.10
N LEU A 3 18.88 -9.35 4.47
CA LEU A 3 19.33 -9.07 5.84
C LEU A 3 18.80 -7.72 6.36
N ILE A 4 18.99 -6.65 5.59
CA ILE A 4 18.55 -5.29 5.98
C ILE A 4 17.03 -5.20 6.03
N MET A 5 16.32 -5.85 5.09
CA MET A 5 14.85 -5.85 5.09
C MET A 5 14.25 -6.58 6.28
N GLN A 6 14.93 -7.64 6.76
CA GLN A 6 14.54 -8.39 7.94
C GLN A 6 14.88 -7.63 9.22
N GLU A 7 16.05 -6.99 9.31
CA GLU A 7 16.38 -6.19 10.49
C GLU A 7 15.44 -5.01 10.67
N ARG A 8 15.13 -4.28 9.59
CA ARG A 8 14.13 -3.20 9.66
C ARG A 8 12.75 -3.69 10.12
N ALA A 9 12.40 -4.95 9.82
CA ALA A 9 11.13 -5.53 10.26
C ALA A 9 11.11 -5.82 11.77
N ARG A 10 12.26 -6.23 12.33
CA ARG A 10 12.42 -6.52 13.76
C ARG A 10 12.56 -5.25 14.57
N GLU A 11 13.45 -4.36 14.13
CA GLU A 11 13.78 -3.11 14.81
C GLU A 11 12.57 -2.18 14.90
N LEU A 12 11.82 -2.04 13.80
CA LEU A 12 10.73 -1.08 13.67
C LEU A 12 9.33 -1.73 13.78
N LEU A 13 9.24 -2.87 14.46
CA LEU A 13 7.97 -3.58 14.62
C LEU A 13 6.99 -2.73 15.43
N GLY A 14 5.78 -2.54 14.90
CA GLY A 14 4.73 -1.74 15.54
C GLY A 14 4.78 -0.24 15.22
N GLU A 15 5.86 0.24 14.60
CA GLU A 15 6.06 1.67 14.28
C GLU A 15 5.51 2.08 12.90
N MET A 16 4.59 1.30 12.33
CA MET A 16 3.89 1.61 11.07
C MET A 16 4.77 1.74 9.81
N PHE A 17 6.07 1.42 9.85
CA PHE A 17 6.94 1.49 8.66
C PHE A 17 6.77 0.34 7.68
N ARG A 18 6.29 -0.83 8.15
CA ARG A 18 6.35 -2.07 7.38
C ARG A 18 5.67 -1.98 6.03
N TRP A 19 4.48 -1.36 5.96
CA TRP A 19 3.75 -1.22 4.70
C TRP A 19 4.50 -0.34 3.69
N PHE A 20 5.06 0.79 4.14
CA PHE A 20 5.83 1.70 3.27
C PHE A 20 7.11 1.06 2.74
N ASP A 21 7.81 0.31 3.59
CA ASP A 21 9.02 -0.43 3.22
C ASP A 21 8.70 -1.50 2.17
N LEU A 22 7.70 -2.34 2.40
CA LEU A 22 7.30 -3.37 1.44
C LEU A 22 6.83 -2.79 0.10
N LYS A 23 6.08 -1.68 0.15
CA LYS A 23 5.61 -0.95 -1.03
C LYS A 23 6.78 -0.40 -1.86
N ARG A 24 7.69 0.36 -1.24
CA ARG A 24 8.81 0.99 -1.97
C ARG A 24 9.79 -0.02 -2.56
N TRP A 25 9.84 -1.23 -1.99
CA TRP A 25 10.64 -2.34 -2.50
C TRP A 25 9.91 -3.19 -3.56
N GLY A 26 8.63 -2.92 -3.82
CA GLY A 26 7.86 -3.66 -4.83
C GLY A 26 7.42 -5.06 -4.43
N ILE A 27 7.55 -5.43 -3.15
CA ILE A 27 7.30 -6.80 -2.65
C ILE A 27 6.09 -6.88 -1.69
N LEU A 28 5.26 -5.84 -1.63
CA LEU A 28 4.09 -5.77 -0.75
C LEU A 28 3.14 -6.95 -0.97
N ILE A 29 2.73 -7.19 -2.21
CA ILE A 29 1.72 -8.20 -2.53
C ILE A 29 2.22 -9.60 -2.17
N GLU A 30 3.44 -9.93 -2.59
CA GLU A 30 4.09 -11.22 -2.29
C GLU A 30 4.17 -11.45 -0.78
N ARG A 31 4.72 -10.47 -0.03
CA ARG A 31 4.94 -10.61 1.42
C ARG A 31 3.65 -10.67 2.22
N VAL A 32 2.62 -9.91 1.83
CA VAL A 32 1.31 -9.97 2.49
C VAL A 32 0.66 -11.32 2.24
N LYS A 33 0.68 -11.84 1.01
CA LYS A 33 0.13 -13.17 0.72
C LYS A 33 0.82 -14.28 1.50
N LEU A 34 2.12 -14.17 1.72
CA LEU A 34 2.91 -15.19 2.40
C LEU A 34 2.76 -15.15 3.93
N TYR A 35 2.63 -13.97 4.54
CA TYR A 35 2.77 -13.81 6.00
C TYR A 35 1.57 -13.16 6.70
N ASN A 36 0.55 -12.71 5.97
CA ASN A 36 -0.63 -12.08 6.57
C ASN A 36 -1.90 -12.84 6.16
N PRO A 37 -2.35 -13.83 6.95
CA PRO A 37 -3.50 -14.66 6.60
C PRO A 37 -4.81 -13.85 6.49
N ASP A 38 -4.93 -12.75 7.21
CA ASP A 38 -6.16 -11.92 7.19
C ASP A 38 -6.27 -11.10 5.90
N ALA A 39 -5.14 -10.56 5.42
CA ALA A 39 -5.09 -9.73 4.23
C ALA A 39 -4.83 -10.52 2.94
N ALA A 40 -4.21 -11.70 3.02
CA ALA A 40 -3.85 -12.54 1.87
C ALA A 40 -5.01 -12.81 0.88
N PRO A 41 -6.25 -13.10 1.33
CA PRO A 41 -7.36 -13.37 0.42
C PRO A 41 -7.81 -12.14 -0.39
N ASN A 42 -7.58 -10.95 0.15
CA ASN A 42 -8.18 -9.72 -0.35
C ASN A 42 -7.16 -8.77 -0.99
N ILE A 43 -5.85 -8.97 -0.78
CA ILE A 43 -4.85 -8.06 -1.33
C ILE A 43 -4.72 -8.19 -2.85
N LYS A 44 -4.88 -7.07 -3.58
CA LYS A 44 -4.86 -7.00 -5.04
C LYS A 44 -3.65 -6.18 -5.52
N ALA A 45 -2.90 -6.76 -6.45
CA ALA A 45 -1.80 -6.08 -7.14
C ALA A 45 -2.35 -4.94 -8.00
N SER A 46 -1.55 -3.88 -8.16
CA SER A 46 -1.92 -2.66 -8.89
C SER A 46 -3.17 -1.96 -8.32
N LYS A 47 -3.40 -2.13 -7.01
CA LYS A 47 -4.48 -1.47 -6.26
C LYS A 47 -3.99 -1.13 -4.86
N HIS A 48 -3.68 -2.14 -4.04
CA HIS A 48 -3.43 -1.96 -2.60
C HIS A 48 -2.01 -1.46 -2.24
N GLU A 49 -1.19 -1.14 -3.24
CA GLU A 49 0.05 -0.37 -3.11
C GLU A 49 -0.23 1.11 -2.83
N LEU A 50 -1.44 1.59 -3.17
CA LEU A 50 -1.93 2.93 -2.84
C LEU A 50 -3.21 2.81 -2.01
N ARG A 51 -3.54 3.88 -1.29
CA ARG A 51 -4.85 4.02 -0.63
C ARG A 51 -5.78 4.79 -1.56
N PRO A 52 -7.11 4.60 -1.47
CA PRO A 52 -8.02 5.45 -2.22
C PRO A 52 -7.82 6.90 -1.81
N ILE A 53 -7.81 7.79 -2.79
CA ILE A 53 -8.01 9.22 -2.57
C ILE A 53 -9.44 9.38 -2.02
N PRO A 54 -9.64 10.12 -0.91
CA PRO A 54 -10.97 10.37 -0.37
C PRO A 54 -11.91 10.95 -1.44
N GLN A 55 -13.12 10.39 -1.57
CA GLN A 55 -14.06 10.83 -2.61
C GLN A 55 -14.40 12.32 -2.46
N ASP A 56 -14.61 12.80 -1.23
CA ASP A 56 -14.85 14.21 -0.94
C ASP A 56 -13.73 15.14 -1.46
N GLN A 57 -12.47 14.68 -1.50
CA GLN A 57 -11.36 15.46 -2.04
C GLN A 57 -11.47 15.59 -3.56
N ILE A 58 -11.83 14.50 -4.24
CA ILE A 58 -12.05 14.51 -5.69
C ILE A 58 -13.23 15.41 -6.02
N ASP A 59 -14.37 15.23 -5.33
CA ASP A 59 -15.60 15.95 -5.59
C ASP A 59 -15.48 17.47 -5.36
N ARG A 60 -14.62 17.88 -4.42
CA ARG A 60 -14.36 19.31 -4.12
C ARG A 60 -13.26 19.93 -4.98
N THR A 61 -12.56 19.15 -5.80
CA THR A 61 -11.53 19.68 -6.70
C THR A 61 -12.19 20.20 -7.98
N ALA A 62 -11.79 21.40 -8.45
CA ALA A 62 -12.28 21.93 -9.71
C ALA A 62 -11.93 20.98 -10.87
N GLY A 63 -12.94 20.55 -11.64
CA GLY A 63 -12.79 19.52 -12.67
C GLY A 63 -12.99 18.08 -12.17
N GLY A 64 -13.17 17.86 -10.86
CA GLY A 64 -13.51 16.55 -10.29
C GLY A 64 -12.51 15.45 -10.67
N ILE A 65 -13.03 14.26 -10.95
CA ILE A 65 -12.24 13.06 -11.29
C ILE A 65 -11.37 13.23 -12.54
N THR A 66 -11.72 14.13 -13.47
CA THR A 66 -10.94 14.31 -14.71
C THR A 66 -9.66 15.12 -14.45
N ALA A 67 -9.74 16.11 -13.56
CA ALA A 67 -8.60 16.91 -13.14
C ALA A 67 -7.81 16.26 -12.00
N PHE A 68 -8.47 15.46 -11.16
CA PHE A 68 -7.88 14.76 -10.02
C PHE A 68 -8.31 13.30 -9.99
N PRO A 69 -7.72 12.45 -10.85
CA PRO A 69 -8.12 11.05 -10.99
C PRO A 69 -7.79 10.22 -9.75
N GLN A 70 -8.56 9.15 -9.56
CA GLN A 70 -8.35 8.18 -8.49
C GLN A 70 -7.05 7.37 -8.72
N ASN A 71 -6.49 6.84 -7.63
CA ASN A 71 -5.39 5.90 -7.71
C ASN A 71 -5.80 4.62 -8.48
N PRO A 72 -4.87 3.98 -9.22
CA PRO A 72 -5.17 2.79 -10.00
C PRO A 72 -5.91 1.71 -9.19
N GLY A 73 -6.96 1.16 -9.79
CA GLY A 73 -7.75 0.07 -9.22
C GLY A 73 -8.78 0.47 -8.16
N TYR A 74 -8.85 1.75 -7.75
CA TYR A 74 -9.89 2.29 -6.87
C TYR A 74 -10.97 3.05 -7.63
#